data_AF-A0A0X8IA14-F1
#
_entry.id   AF-A0A0X8IA14-F1
#
_cell.length_a   1.000
_cell.length_b   1.000
_cell.length_c   1.000
_cell.angle_alpha   90.00
_cell.angle_beta   90.00
_cell.angle_gamma   90.00
#
_symmetry.space_group_name_H-M   'P 1'
#
loop_
_entity.id
_entity.type
_entity.pdbx_description
1 polymer ?
#
loop_
_entity_poly.entity_id
_entity_poly.type
_entity_poly.pdbx_seq_one_letter_code
_entity_poly.pdbx_strand_id
1 'polypeptide(L)'
;MVRLRPLAVLASSRCLSAAASLESAPFEADPEVARAVEEAYKSLKSWAPPAGWDATRLSLWYAAVYGGLVLVYTCGPVTPISRVTVATGISIMPSDAPRRLEDMQLLSAWAKLWAGDELGGLRELEGGLSYPAGFRWKVGGDIKVSVRGIIY
;
A
#
# COMPACT_ATOMS: atom_id res chain seq x y z
N MET A 1 8.66 16.20 14.54
CA MET A 1 7.26 15.94 14.16
C MET A 1 7.31 14.91 13.04
N VAL A 2 6.60 13.80 13.16
CA VAL A 2 6.65 12.74 12.14
C VAL A 2 5.68 13.10 11.02
N ARG A 3 6.15 13.06 9.77
CA ARG A 3 5.29 13.22 8.61
C ARG A 3 5.12 11.89 7.89
N LEU A 4 3.89 11.56 7.54
CA LEU A 4 3.60 10.37 6.77
C LEU A 4 3.54 10.70 5.27
N ARG A 5 4.17 9.86 4.45
CA ARG A 5 3.98 9.89 3.00
C ARG A 5 2.56 9.45 2.64
N PRO A 6 2.00 9.88 1.50
CA PRO A 6 0.77 9.31 0.97
C PRO A 6 0.80 7.78 0.96
N LEU A 7 -0.33 7.16 1.29
CA LEU A 7 -0.49 5.71 1.35
C LEU A 7 -1.64 5.31 0.44
N ALA A 8 -1.51 4.15 -0.21
CA ALA A 8 -2.56 3.63 -1.06
C ALA A 8 -2.65 2.11 -0.97
N VAL A 9 -3.85 1.58 -1.12
CA VAL A 9 -4.06 0.17 -1.48
C VAL A 9 -4.16 0.10 -3.00
N LEU A 10 -3.04 -0.25 -3.63
CA LEU A 10 -2.88 -0.28 -5.08
C LEU A 10 -3.73 -1.38 -5.74
N ALA A 11 -3.87 -2.52 -5.08
CA ALA A 11 -4.71 -3.62 -5.54
C ALA A 11 -5.30 -4.38 -4.35
N SER A 12 -6.50 -4.93 -4.53
CA SER A 12 -7.13 -5.80 -3.53
C SER A 12 -7.86 -6.95 -4.21
N SER A 13 -8.12 -7.99 -3.42
CA SER A 13 -8.82 -9.20 -3.82
C SER A 13 -9.82 -9.63 -2.74
N ARG A 14 -10.17 -10.91 -2.64
CA ARG A 14 -11.05 -11.39 -1.56
C ARG A 14 -10.31 -11.40 -0.24
N CYS A 15 -9.10 -11.96 -0.22
CA CYS A 15 -8.33 -12.18 1.00
C CYS A 15 -6.94 -11.56 1.00
N LEU A 16 -6.58 -10.78 -0.02
CA LEU A 16 -5.28 -10.13 -0.12
C LEU A 16 -5.39 -8.66 -0.52
N SER A 17 -4.43 -7.87 -0.08
CA SER A 17 -4.23 -6.49 -0.54
C SER A 17 -2.75 -6.18 -0.76
N ALA A 18 -2.47 -5.36 -1.76
CA ALA A 18 -1.16 -4.77 -2.01
C ALA A 18 -1.22 -3.29 -1.66
N ALA A 19 -0.54 -2.89 -0.59
CA ALA A 19 -0.53 -1.52 -0.08
C ALA A 19 0.88 -0.91 -0.17
N ALA A 20 0.96 0.38 -0.45
CA ALA A 20 2.24 1.06 -0.68
C ALA A 20 2.24 2.45 -0.06
N SER A 21 3.44 2.90 0.33
CA SER A 21 3.71 4.31 0.55
C SER A 21 4.28 4.95 -0.72
N LEU A 22 3.89 6.18 -1.03
CA LEU A 22 4.18 6.86 -2.29
C LEU A 22 4.88 8.20 -2.06
N GLU A 23 5.85 8.55 -2.92
CA GLU A 23 6.68 9.74 -2.69
C GLU A 23 6.01 11.07 -3.04
N SER A 24 5.04 11.09 -3.95
CA SER A 24 4.38 12.32 -4.46
C SER A 24 3.01 12.01 -5.10
N ALA A 25 2.13 11.31 -4.37
CA ALA A 25 0.78 11.02 -4.87
C ALA A 25 -0.13 12.27 -4.82
N PRO A 26 -1.16 12.37 -5.69
CA PRO A 26 -2.08 13.51 -5.74
C PRO A 26 -3.13 13.52 -4.60
N PHE A 27 -2.84 12.85 -3.49
CA PHE A 27 -3.69 12.74 -2.31
C PHE A 27 -2.84 12.71 -1.05
N GLU A 28 -3.43 13.09 0.07
CA GLU A 28 -2.75 13.10 1.36
C GLU A 28 -2.68 11.71 2.01
N ALA A 29 -1.87 11.60 3.06
CA ALA A 29 -1.87 10.41 3.90
C ALA A 29 -3.20 10.29 4.64
N ASP A 30 -3.62 9.05 4.92
CA ASP A 30 -4.79 8.80 5.75
C ASP A 30 -4.60 9.44 7.14
N PRO A 31 -5.52 10.32 7.59
CA PRO A 31 -5.31 11.12 8.80
C PRO A 31 -5.30 10.27 10.07
N GLU A 32 -6.06 9.17 10.11
CA GLU A 32 -6.09 8.28 11.28
C GLU A 32 -4.81 7.45 11.35
N VAL A 33 -4.31 6.98 10.21
CA VAL A 33 -3.01 6.29 10.14
C VAL A 33 -1.88 7.25 10.52
N ALA A 34 -1.88 8.48 10.02
CA ALA A 34 -0.88 9.49 10.35
C ALA A 34 -0.85 9.80 11.86
N ARG A 35 -2.02 10.01 12.48
CA ARG A 35 -2.12 10.24 13.92
C ARG A 35 -1.58 9.06 14.73
N ALA A 36 -1.98 7.83 14.38
CA ALA A 36 -1.52 6.65 15.10
C ALA A 36 0.00 6.42 14.97
N VAL A 37 0.58 6.69 13.80
CA VAL A 37 2.03 6.62 13.59
C VAL A 37 2.75 7.66 14.44
N GLU A 38 2.22 8.89 14.50
CA GLU A 38 2.78 9.95 15.33
C GLU A 38 2.70 9.61 16.83
N GLU A 39 1.57 9.07 17.29
CA GLU A 39 1.38 8.61 18.67
C GLU A 39 2.33 7.46 19.02
N ALA A 40 2.48 6.46 18.14
CA ALA A 40 3.42 5.36 18.33
C ALA A 40 4.87 5.88 18.44
N TYR A 41 5.25 6.82 17.57
CA TYR A 41 6.57 7.44 17.59
C TYR A 41 6.83 8.22 18.88
N LYS A 42 5.87 9.04 19.35
CA LYS A 42 6.01 9.86 20.57
C LYS A 42 6.02 9.04 21.85
N SER A 43 5.24 7.96 21.90
CA SER A 43 4.96 7.22 23.13
C SER A 43 5.98 6.13 23.46
N LEU A 44 6.95 5.85 22.57
CA LEU A 44 7.88 4.72 22.67
C LEU A 44 7.18 3.36 22.91
N LYS A 45 5.88 3.27 22.57
CA LYS A 45 5.07 2.07 22.69
C LYS A 45 5.45 1.07 21.58
N SER A 46 4.93 -0.15 21.70
CA SER A 46 5.00 -1.14 20.63
C SER A 46 4.43 -0.57 19.33
N TRP A 47 5.12 -0.79 18.21
CA TRP A 47 4.66 -0.47 16.85
C TRP A 47 3.53 -1.42 16.41
N ALA A 48 2.39 -1.32 17.08
CA ALA A 48 1.19 -2.09 16.81
C ALA A 48 0.08 -1.16 16.31
N PRO A 49 -0.70 -1.57 15.30
CA PRO A 49 -1.87 -0.79 14.89
C PRO A 49 -2.91 -0.75 16.02
N PRO A 50 -3.73 0.31 16.10
CA PRO A 50 -4.85 0.37 17.02
C PRO A 50 -5.82 -0.81 16.87
N ALA A 51 -6.39 -1.26 17.99
CA ALA A 51 -7.42 -2.30 17.98
C ALA A 51 -8.69 -1.83 17.27
N GLY A 52 -9.34 -2.75 16.54
CA GLY A 52 -10.61 -2.48 15.86
C GLY A 52 -10.51 -1.80 14.49
N TRP A 53 -9.29 -1.58 13.97
CA TRP A 53 -9.12 -1.11 12.59
C TRP A 53 -9.56 -2.16 11.56
N ASP A 54 -10.19 -1.68 10.49
CA ASP A 54 -10.55 -2.50 9.35
C ASP A 54 -9.32 -2.94 8.53
N ALA A 55 -9.54 -3.88 7.61
CA ALA A 55 -8.46 -4.42 6.77
C ALA A 55 -7.75 -3.32 5.96
N THR A 56 -8.45 -2.29 5.49
CA THR A 56 -7.85 -1.20 4.71
C THR A 56 -6.88 -0.41 5.57
N ARG A 57 -7.31 0.09 6.73
CA ARG A 57 -6.46 0.85 7.66
C ARG A 57 -5.28 0.03 8.15
N LEU A 58 -5.49 -1.25 8.43
CA LEU A 58 -4.40 -2.16 8.81
C LEU A 58 -3.39 -2.34 7.66
N SER A 59 -3.84 -2.48 6.41
CA SER A 59 -2.93 -2.54 5.25
C SER A 59 -2.15 -1.23 5.05
N LEU A 60 -2.80 -0.08 5.23
CA LEU A 60 -2.13 1.23 5.18
C LEU A 60 -1.12 1.40 6.33
N TRP A 61 -1.45 0.96 7.54
CA TRP A 61 -0.52 0.92 8.67
C TRP A 61 0.75 0.13 8.33
N TYR A 62 0.59 -1.08 7.79
CA TYR A 62 1.74 -1.90 7.43
C TYR A 62 2.56 -1.26 6.30
N ALA A 63 1.90 -0.65 5.31
CA ALA A 63 2.60 0.11 4.26
C ALA A 63 3.35 1.33 4.83
N ALA A 64 2.81 2.01 5.84
CA ALA A 64 3.45 3.12 6.54
C ALA A 64 4.72 2.65 7.28
N VAL A 65 4.56 1.65 8.14
CA VAL A 65 5.60 1.19 9.06
C VAL A 65 6.72 0.44 8.31
N TYR A 66 6.36 -0.46 7.39
CA TYR A 66 7.36 -1.23 6.65
C TYR A 66 7.90 -0.50 5.42
N GLY A 67 7.16 0.46 4.85
CA GLY A 67 7.47 1.04 3.55
C GLY A 67 7.40 0.03 2.41
N GLY A 68 7.85 0.42 1.23
CA GLY A 68 7.80 -0.42 0.03
C GLY A 68 6.37 -0.73 -0.42
N LEU A 69 6.25 -1.78 -1.23
CA LEU A 69 4.99 -2.40 -1.60
C LEU A 69 4.81 -3.63 -0.71
N VAL A 70 3.72 -3.67 0.07
CA VAL A 70 3.44 -4.69 1.08
C VAL A 70 2.25 -5.53 0.67
N LEU A 71 2.41 -6.85 0.64
CA LEU A 71 1.32 -7.80 0.52
C LEU A 71 0.79 -8.12 1.91
N VAL A 72 -0.52 -8.03 2.07
CA VAL A 72 -1.21 -8.23 3.34
C VAL A 72 -2.35 -9.22 3.14
N TYR A 73 -2.44 -10.20 4.04
CA TYR A 73 -3.61 -11.08 4.14
C TYR A 73 -4.71 -10.38 4.90
N THR A 74 -5.95 -10.37 4.39
CA THR A 74 -7.06 -9.57 4.92
C THR A 74 -8.23 -10.38 5.49
N CYS A 75 -8.26 -11.71 5.30
CA CYS A 75 -9.35 -12.57 5.78
C CYS A 75 -9.19 -13.06 7.25
N GLY A 76 -8.07 -12.74 7.91
CA GLY A 76 -7.95 -12.80 9.38
C GLY A 76 -6.89 -13.79 9.93
N PRO A 77 -6.08 -13.42 10.94
CA PRO A 77 -5.80 -12.04 11.37
C PRO A 77 -5.16 -11.24 10.23
N VAL A 78 -5.49 -9.94 10.12
CA VAL A 78 -4.91 -9.08 9.07
C VAL A 78 -3.41 -8.92 9.32
N THR A 79 -2.61 -9.52 8.45
CA THR A 79 -1.18 -9.75 8.71
C THR A 79 -0.37 -9.47 7.44
N PRO A 80 0.76 -8.74 7.53
CA PRO A 80 1.67 -8.58 6.40
C PRO A 80 2.27 -9.94 6.05
N ILE A 81 2.21 -10.32 4.77
CA ILE A 81 2.81 -11.55 4.25
C ILE A 81 4.27 -11.28 3.85
N SER A 82 4.48 -10.26 3.01
CA SER A 82 5.81 -9.91 2.52
C SER A 82 5.87 -8.47 2.01
N ARG A 83 7.09 -7.98 1.79
CA ARG A 83 7.38 -6.65 1.25
C ARG A 83 8.33 -6.78 0.08
N VAL A 84 8.12 -6.00 -0.97
CA VAL A 84 9.07 -5.81 -2.07
C VAL A 84 9.38 -4.33 -2.24
N THR A 85 10.60 -4.03 -2.67
CA THR A 85 10.99 -2.68 -3.14
C THR A 85 10.92 -2.69 -4.65
N VAL A 86 10.26 -1.68 -5.23
CA VAL A 86 10.13 -1.53 -6.67
C VAL A 86 10.80 -0.22 -7.10
N ALA A 87 11.55 -0.26 -8.20
CA ALA A 87 12.23 0.92 -8.75
C ALA A 87 11.39 1.65 -9.80
N THR A 88 10.46 0.94 -10.43
CA THR A 88 9.58 1.41 -11.49
C THR A 88 8.57 2.40 -10.91
N GLY A 89 8.51 3.56 -11.55
CA GLY A 89 7.51 4.57 -11.21
C GLY A 89 6.11 4.20 -11.70
N ILE A 90 5.12 4.82 -11.07
CA ILE A 90 3.71 4.69 -11.40
C ILE A 90 3.13 6.06 -11.75
N SER A 91 2.03 6.04 -12.48
CA SER A 91 1.17 7.20 -12.70
C SER A 91 -0.12 6.99 -11.95
N ILE A 92 -0.68 8.06 -11.38
CA ILE A 92 -1.98 8.07 -10.71
C ILE A 92 -2.87 9.08 -11.39
N MET A 93 -4.09 8.66 -11.71
CA MET A 93 -5.08 9.44 -12.45
C MET A 93 -6.45 9.29 -11.80
N PRO A 94 -7.39 10.23 -11.99
CA PRO A 94 -8.79 10.04 -11.57
C PRO A 94 -9.43 8.79 -12.19
N SER A 95 -10.33 8.15 -11.45
CA SER A 95 -11.07 6.95 -11.87
C SER A 95 -12.34 6.77 -11.08
N ASP A 96 -13.42 6.32 -11.73
CA ASP A 96 -14.72 6.19 -11.08
C ASP A 96 -14.96 4.83 -10.42
N ALA A 97 -14.06 3.85 -10.61
CA ALA A 97 -14.24 2.51 -10.04
C ALA A 97 -12.94 1.87 -9.52
N PRO A 98 -12.96 1.26 -8.33
CA PRO A 98 -11.89 0.37 -7.88
C PRO A 98 -11.88 -0.91 -8.72
N ARG A 99 -10.69 -1.51 -8.90
CA ARG A 99 -10.56 -2.84 -9.50
C ARG A 99 -10.34 -3.86 -8.39
N ARG A 100 -11.19 -4.91 -8.35
CA ARG A 100 -10.97 -6.08 -7.50
C ARG A 100 -10.40 -7.23 -8.34
N LEU A 101 -9.33 -7.83 -7.86
CA LEU A 101 -8.69 -9.00 -8.47
C LEU A 101 -9.19 -10.28 -7.80
N GLU A 102 -9.04 -11.41 -8.49
CA GLU A 102 -9.07 -12.71 -7.84
C GLU A 102 -7.79 -12.92 -7.02
N ASP A 103 -7.87 -13.65 -5.90
CA ASP A 103 -6.72 -13.89 -5.01
C ASP A 103 -5.53 -14.49 -5.78
N MET A 104 -5.79 -15.44 -6.68
CA MET A 104 -4.77 -16.06 -7.53
C MET A 104 -4.10 -15.09 -8.51
N GLN A 105 -4.83 -14.09 -9.01
CA GLN A 105 -4.25 -13.06 -9.88
C GLN A 105 -3.29 -12.18 -9.09
N LEU A 106 -3.68 -11.78 -7.87
CA LEU A 106 -2.84 -10.97 -7.01
C LEU A 106 -1.57 -11.75 -6.59
N LEU A 107 -1.71 -13.03 -6.21
CA LEU A 107 -0.55 -13.89 -5.87
C LEU A 107 0.37 -14.14 -7.07
N SER A 108 -0.18 -14.38 -8.26
CA SER A 108 0.61 -14.54 -9.49
C SER A 108 1.45 -13.30 -9.77
N ALA A 109 0.81 -12.13 -9.75
CA ALA A 109 1.48 -10.85 -9.95
C ALA A 109 2.57 -10.64 -8.88
N TRP A 110 2.27 -10.97 -7.62
CA TRP A 110 3.21 -10.85 -6.52
C TRP A 110 4.42 -11.78 -6.66
N ALA A 111 4.21 -13.01 -7.12
CA ALA A 111 5.29 -13.96 -7.38
C ALA A 111 6.26 -13.44 -8.45
N LYS A 112 5.76 -12.75 -9.49
CA LYS A 112 6.60 -12.09 -10.50
C LYS A 112 7.47 -10.99 -9.90
N LEU A 113 6.88 -10.14 -9.05
CA LEU A 113 7.64 -9.10 -8.33
C LEU A 113 8.76 -9.71 -7.50
N TRP A 114 8.47 -10.79 -6.77
CA TRP A 114 9.45 -11.52 -5.95
C TRP A 114 10.56 -12.18 -6.78
N ALA A 115 10.24 -12.62 -8.00
CA ALA A 115 11.20 -13.21 -8.93
C ALA A 115 12.05 -12.17 -9.68
N GLY A 116 11.81 -10.87 -9.46
CA GLY A 116 12.52 -9.77 -10.12
C GLY A 116 11.90 -9.31 -11.44
N ASP A 117 10.79 -9.91 -11.89
CA ASP A 117 9.99 -9.39 -13.00
C ASP A 117 9.07 -8.27 -12.49
N GLU A 118 9.68 -7.13 -12.18
CA GLU A 118 8.99 -5.99 -11.59
C GLU A 118 7.93 -5.41 -12.53
N LEU A 119 8.28 -5.20 -13.80
CA LEU A 119 7.37 -4.65 -14.80
C LEU A 119 6.18 -5.56 -15.06
N GLY A 120 6.40 -6.88 -15.19
CA GLY A 120 5.33 -7.84 -15.41
C GLY A 120 4.40 -7.96 -14.20
N GLY A 121 4.98 -8.04 -12.99
CA GLY A 121 4.20 -8.10 -11.76
C GLY A 121 3.38 -6.84 -11.50
N LEU A 122 3.96 -5.65 -11.68
CA LEU A 122 3.22 -4.40 -11.47
C LEU A 122 2.10 -4.21 -12.50
N ARG A 123 2.33 -4.56 -13.78
CA ARG A 123 1.32 -4.47 -14.84
C ARG A 123 0.07 -5.28 -14.54
N GLU A 124 0.22 -6.45 -13.92
CA GLU A 124 -0.92 -7.29 -13.53
C GLU A 124 -1.75 -6.67 -12.38
N LEU A 125 -1.10 -5.91 -11.50
CA LEU A 125 -1.73 -5.24 -10.37
C LEU A 125 -2.40 -3.90 -10.74
N GLU A 126 -2.06 -3.30 -11.89
CA GLU A 126 -2.60 -2.00 -12.32
C GLU A 126 -4.13 -1.95 -12.30
N GLY A 127 -4.70 -0.79 -11.98
CA GLY A 127 -6.16 -0.65 -11.99
C GLY A 127 -6.64 0.49 -11.11
N GLY A 128 -7.95 0.46 -10.81
CA GLY A 128 -8.54 1.36 -9.81
C GLY A 128 -7.98 1.07 -8.43
N LEU A 129 -7.52 2.11 -7.73
CA LEU A 129 -7.09 2.00 -6.34
C LEU A 129 -8.25 1.50 -5.48
N SER A 130 -7.96 0.58 -4.57
CA SER A 130 -8.94 0.18 -3.56
C SER A 130 -9.04 1.24 -2.47
N TYR A 131 -7.96 1.98 -2.23
CA TYR A 131 -7.93 3.16 -1.38
C TYR A 131 -6.75 4.08 -1.76
N PRO A 132 -6.90 5.42 -1.73
CA PRO A 132 -8.18 6.13 -1.67
C PRO A 132 -9.01 5.85 -2.93
N ALA A 133 -10.34 5.85 -2.79
CA ALA A 133 -11.25 5.72 -3.92
C ALA A 133 -11.16 6.95 -4.85
N GLY A 134 -11.67 6.84 -6.07
CA GLY A 134 -11.64 7.95 -7.04
C GLY A 134 -10.37 8.02 -7.90
N PHE A 135 -9.46 7.05 -7.76
CA PHE A 135 -8.18 7.02 -8.46
C PHE A 135 -7.91 5.67 -9.09
N ARG A 136 -7.11 5.69 -10.16
CA ARG A 136 -6.46 4.52 -10.76
C ARG A 136 -4.97 4.76 -10.88
N TRP A 137 -4.23 3.68 -11.02
CA TRP A 137 -2.81 3.74 -11.30
C TRP A 137 -2.43 2.85 -12.49
N LYS A 138 -1.29 3.18 -13.10
CA LYS A 138 -0.63 2.39 -14.15
C LYS A 138 0.88 2.38 -13.92
N VAL A 139 1.56 1.37 -14.45
CA VAL A 139 3.02 1.33 -14.52
C VAL A 139 3.51 2.38 -15.50
N GLY A 140 4.60 3.04 -15.12
CA GLY A 140 5.15 4.19 -15.82
C GLY A 140 4.59 5.49 -15.25
N GLY A 141 5.49 6.43 -14.99
CA GLY A 141 5.22 7.73 -14.36
C GLY A 141 6.29 8.10 -13.35
N ASP A 142 6.18 9.27 -12.76
CA ASP A 142 7.20 9.83 -11.86
C ASP A 142 6.95 9.52 -10.38
N ILE A 143 5.76 8.99 -10.03
CA ILE A 143 5.42 8.66 -8.64
C ILE A 143 6.12 7.37 -8.27
N LYS A 144 6.97 7.40 -7.24
CA LYS A 144 7.69 6.22 -6.77
C LYS A 144 7.01 5.60 -5.56
N VAL A 145 7.08 4.27 -5.47
CA VAL A 145 6.84 3.56 -4.20
C VAL A 145 8.02 3.84 -3.29
N SER A 146 7.76 4.45 -2.14
CA SER A 146 8.80 4.84 -1.22
C SER A 146 9.30 3.65 -0.42
N VAL A 147 10.62 3.57 -0.22
CA VAL A 147 11.24 2.56 0.66
C VAL A 147 10.83 2.74 2.12
N ARG A 148 10.44 3.96 2.53
CA ARG A 148 9.98 4.27 3.89
C ARG A 148 8.71 5.11 3.83
N GLY A 149 7.67 4.71 4.59
CA GLY A 149 6.45 5.50 4.68
C GLY A 149 6.52 6.67 5.65
N ILE A 150 7.44 6.61 6.61
CA ILE A 150 7.64 7.60 7.66
C ILE A 150 8.81 8.53 7.29
N ILE A 151 8.58 9.83 7.35
CA ILE A 151 9.58 10.88 7.17
C ILE A 151 9.94 11.46 8.55
N TYR A 152 11.24 11.47 8.86
CA TYR A 152 11.81 12.00 10.12
C TYR A 152 12.31 13.43 9.94
#